data_AF-A0AA36B7Q9-F1
#
_entry.id   AF-A0AA36B7Q9-F1
#
_cell.length_a   1.000
_cell.length_b   1.000
_cell.length_c   1.000
_cell.angle_alpha   90.00
_cell.angle_beta   90.00
_cell.angle_gamma   90.00
#
_symmetry.space_group_name_H-M   'P 1'
#
loop_
_entity.id
_entity.type
_entity.pdbx_description
1 polymer ?
#
loop_
_entity_poly.entity_id
_entity_poly.type
_entity_poly.pdbx_seq_one_letter_code
_entity_poly.pdbx_strand_id
1 'polypeptide(L)'
;MADFENFESAGDGNVEEDPAADFLAREQTELAGLEDDNFPVADAPQPTAADGFNTYDESSATVNGLSDADVPQTNGPTDGSGYAAIAQVDKHHREPEKIKLWREEQKKRLEHKDAEEENKKEIWRETAKKELEDWLKNQAEQLIKTKENNRAQEEASLKDREESIAGQEWEKICRLCDFNPKHSKNTKDVSRMRSILLQLKQTPLVR
;
A
#
# COMPACT_ATOMS: atom_id res chain seq x y z
N MET A 1 27.81 -30.01 -11.89
CA MET A 1 29.06 -30.37 -11.20
C MET A 1 30.02 -29.23 -11.43
N ALA A 2 30.39 -28.38 -10.48
CA ALA A 2 30.08 -28.24 -9.07
C ALA A 2 30.66 -26.87 -8.71
N ASP A 3 29.85 -25.87 -8.34
CA ASP A 3 30.35 -24.57 -7.83
C ASP A 3 29.22 -23.78 -7.13
N PHE A 4 28.30 -24.49 -6.46
CA PHE A 4 27.24 -23.86 -5.65
C PHE A 4 27.29 -24.28 -4.16
N GLU A 5 28.35 -24.94 -3.71
CA GLU A 5 28.43 -25.41 -2.32
C GLU A 5 29.87 -25.31 -1.80
N ASN A 6 30.33 -24.10 -1.45
CA ASN A 6 31.49 -23.96 -0.58
C ASN A 6 31.60 -22.58 0.12
N PHE A 7 30.52 -22.11 0.74
CA PHE A 7 30.64 -21.09 1.78
C PHE A 7 29.76 -21.45 2.98
N GLU A 8 29.98 -22.66 3.52
CA GLU A 8 29.84 -22.83 4.96
C GLU A 8 31.02 -22.09 5.62
N SER A 9 30.77 -20.85 6.02
CA SER A 9 31.57 -20.19 7.05
C SER A 9 30.94 -20.51 8.39
N ALA A 10 31.64 -21.32 9.16
CA ALA A 10 31.44 -21.49 10.59
C ALA A 10 31.31 -20.13 11.30
N GLY A 11 30.40 -20.04 12.26
CA GLY A 11 30.19 -18.83 13.05
C GLY A 11 29.06 -18.98 14.06
N ASP A 12 29.35 -19.71 15.13
CA ASP A 12 28.97 -19.44 16.52
C ASP A 12 27.53 -19.00 16.87
N GLY A 13 26.89 -19.80 17.72
CA GLY A 13 25.57 -19.54 18.29
C GLY A 13 25.60 -18.42 19.33
N ASN A 14 25.51 -17.18 18.87
CA ASN A 14 25.14 -16.06 19.72
C ASN A 14 24.16 -15.17 18.94
N VAL A 15 22.86 -15.46 19.09
CA VAL A 15 21.80 -14.53 18.71
C VAL A 15 21.89 -13.39 19.72
N GLU A 16 22.73 -12.40 19.42
CA GLU A 16 22.71 -11.13 20.11
C GLU A 16 21.36 -10.50 19.75
N GLU A 17 20.36 -10.74 20.59
CA GLU A 17 19.01 -10.19 20.46
C GLU A 17 19.15 -8.66 20.42
N ASP A 18 18.97 -8.09 19.22
CA ASP A 18 18.98 -6.65 19.01
C ASP A 18 17.92 -6.02 19.93
N PRO A 19 18.29 -5.16 20.89
CA PRO A 19 17.33 -4.49 21.77
C PRO A 19 16.25 -3.72 21.00
N ALA A 20 16.52 -3.31 19.75
CA ALA A 20 15.53 -2.68 18.89
C ALA A 20 14.52 -3.69 18.31
N ALA A 21 14.92 -4.94 18.08
CA ALA A 21 14.03 -6.00 17.60
C ALA A 21 13.03 -6.43 18.69
N ASP A 22 13.48 -6.53 19.94
CA ASP A 22 12.60 -6.85 21.08
C ASP A 22 11.57 -5.73 21.33
N PHE A 23 11.99 -4.47 21.20
CA PHE A 23 11.09 -3.32 21.27
C PHE A 23 10.03 -3.35 20.15
N LEU A 24 10.43 -3.57 18.90
CA LEU A 24 9.51 -3.65 17.77
C LEU A 24 8.52 -4.83 17.91
N ALA A 25 8.97 -5.99 18.40
CA ALA A 25 8.12 -7.14 18.63
C ALA A 25 7.10 -6.89 19.76
N ARG A 26 7.52 -6.20 20.82
CA ARG A 26 6.65 -5.81 21.93
C ARG A 26 5.56 -4.83 21.48
N GLU A 27 5.92 -3.78 20.74
CA GLU A 27 4.97 -2.79 20.21
C GLU A 27 3.98 -3.43 19.22
N GLN A 28 4.45 -4.35 18.37
CA GLN A 28 3.58 -5.09 17.46
C GLN A 28 2.57 -6.00 18.18
N THR A 29 2.98 -6.61 19.29
CA THR A 29 2.10 -7.46 20.10
C THR A 29 1.05 -6.64 20.84
N GLU A 30 1.43 -5.45 21.34
CA GLU A 30 0.50 -4.52 22.00
C GLU A 30 -0.56 -3.96 21.03
N LEU A 31 -0.18 -3.71 19.76
CA LEU A 31 -1.11 -3.22 18.75
C LEU A 31 -2.02 -4.32 18.17
N ALA A 32 -1.56 -5.58 18.10
CA ALA A 32 -2.34 -6.71 17.58
C ALA A 32 -3.54 -7.09 18.46
N GLY A 33 -3.58 -6.65 19.72
CA GLY A 33 -4.72 -6.88 20.63
C GLY A 33 -5.90 -5.91 20.45
N LEU A 34 -5.77 -4.87 19.62
CA LEU A 34 -6.75 -3.79 19.45
C LEU A 34 -7.63 -3.94 18.19
N GLU A 35 -7.39 -4.94 17.34
CA GLU A 35 -8.10 -5.11 16.07
C GLU A 35 -9.41 -5.95 16.18
N ASP A 36 -9.73 -6.50 17.36
CA ASP A 36 -10.90 -7.36 17.59
C ASP A 36 -11.93 -6.84 18.61
N ASP A 37 -12.05 -5.51 18.76
CA ASP A 37 -13.14 -4.89 19.53
C ASP A 37 -14.20 -4.27 18.60
N ASN A 38 -15.15 -5.12 18.24
CA ASN A 38 -16.48 -4.75 17.76
C ASN A 38 -17.16 -3.79 18.76
N PHE A 39 -17.02 -2.48 18.55
CA PHE A 39 -17.69 -1.43 19.34
C PHE A 39 -19.22 -1.56 19.24
N PRO A 40 -19.96 -1.84 20.34
CA PRO A 40 -21.41 -1.81 20.33
C PRO A 40 -21.89 -0.35 20.36
N VAL A 41 -22.65 0.05 19.34
CA VAL A 41 -23.37 1.33 19.31
C VAL A 41 -24.60 1.24 20.21
N ALA A 42 -24.62 2.00 21.33
CA ALA A 42 -25.82 2.23 22.12
C ALA A 42 -25.81 3.61 22.84
N ASP A 43 -26.63 4.52 22.29
CA ASP A 43 -27.55 5.48 22.91
C ASP A 43 -27.11 6.51 24.01
N ALA A 44 -27.11 7.80 23.61
CA ALA A 44 -27.45 9.11 24.24
C ALA A 44 -27.39 9.36 25.78
N PRO A 45 -27.25 10.61 26.32
CA PRO A 45 -27.66 11.91 25.73
C PRO A 45 -26.72 13.15 25.91
N GLN A 46 -26.96 14.19 25.09
CA GLN A 46 -26.40 15.55 25.24
C GLN A 46 -26.96 16.30 26.47
N PRO A 47 -26.18 17.26 27.01
CA PRO A 47 -26.76 18.58 27.27
C PRO A 47 -25.85 19.79 26.93
N THR A 48 -26.47 20.72 26.18
CA THR A 48 -26.50 22.20 26.30
C THR A 48 -25.22 23.03 26.44
N ALA A 49 -25.01 23.89 25.43
CA ALA A 49 -24.19 25.09 25.52
C ALA A 49 -24.92 26.23 26.26
N ALA A 50 -24.25 26.89 27.21
CA ALA A 50 -24.43 28.31 27.53
C ALA A 50 -23.29 28.83 28.45
N ASP A 51 -22.68 29.93 27.98
CA ASP A 51 -22.07 31.07 28.70
C ASP A 51 -21.01 30.89 29.81
N GLY A 52 -19.92 31.67 29.69
CA GLY A 52 -19.02 31.91 30.81
C GLY A 52 -17.66 32.54 30.48
N PHE A 53 -17.67 33.75 29.94
CA PHE A 53 -16.53 34.68 29.90
C PHE A 53 -15.81 34.82 31.26
N ASN A 54 -14.49 34.55 31.34
CA ASN A 54 -13.50 35.46 31.95
C ASN A 54 -12.04 34.98 31.84
N THR A 55 -11.24 35.81 31.17
CA THR A 55 -9.86 36.18 31.53
C THR A 55 -9.75 36.46 33.02
N TYR A 56 -8.74 35.91 33.72
CA TYR A 56 -7.90 36.51 34.79
C TYR A 56 -6.77 35.49 35.05
N ASP A 57 -5.48 35.81 34.92
CA ASP A 57 -4.65 36.78 35.64
C ASP A 57 -3.72 36.06 36.61
N GLU A 58 -2.54 36.64 36.63
CA GLU A 58 -1.28 36.36 37.26
C GLU A 58 -1.34 36.39 38.80
N SER A 59 -0.28 35.83 39.39
CA SER A 59 0.27 36.13 40.73
C SER A 59 -0.16 35.31 41.96
N SER A 60 0.81 34.53 42.47
CA SER A 60 1.05 34.23 43.89
C SER A 60 2.39 33.47 43.95
N ALA A 61 3.55 34.12 44.11
CA ALA A 61 4.10 34.73 45.34
C ALA A 61 4.46 33.72 46.44
N THR A 62 5.76 33.40 46.55
CA THR A 62 6.52 33.18 47.79
C THR A 62 7.97 33.58 47.48
N VAL A 63 8.40 34.82 47.70
CA VAL A 63 8.88 35.37 48.99
C VAL A 63 9.83 34.42 49.71
N ASN A 64 11.13 34.64 49.53
CA ASN A 64 12.10 34.48 50.61
C ASN A 64 13.01 35.69 50.59
N GLY A 65 12.90 36.50 51.65
CA GLY A 65 13.70 37.69 51.89
C GLY A 65 14.86 37.44 52.84
N LEU A 66 15.65 38.51 52.97
CA LEU A 66 16.78 38.77 53.86
C LEU A 66 18.12 38.17 53.38
N SER A 67 19.22 38.92 53.25
CA SER A 67 19.61 40.13 53.97
C SER A 67 20.60 40.98 53.18
N ASP A 68 20.41 42.29 53.36
CA ASP A 68 21.30 43.42 53.09
C ASP A 68 22.77 43.18 53.47
N ALA A 69 23.70 43.49 52.57
CA ALA A 69 25.10 43.79 52.89
C ALA A 69 25.73 44.59 51.73
N ASP A 70 25.64 45.90 51.88
CA ASP A 70 26.32 46.97 51.18
C ASP A 70 27.83 46.68 51.00
N VAL A 71 28.33 46.67 49.76
CA VAL A 71 29.78 46.70 49.44
C VAL A 71 30.03 47.64 48.25
N PRO A 72 30.88 48.67 48.39
CA PRO A 72 30.97 49.78 47.44
C PRO A 72 31.76 49.46 46.16
N GLN A 73 31.42 50.18 45.09
CA GLN A 73 32.07 50.20 43.77
C GLN A 73 33.60 50.36 43.83
N THR A 74 34.32 49.67 42.94
CA THR A 74 35.64 50.12 42.48
C THR A 74 35.71 50.08 40.95
N ASN A 75 35.72 51.26 40.32
CA ASN A 75 36.12 51.45 38.93
C ASN A 75 37.65 51.67 38.92
N GLY A 76 38.41 50.60 38.66
CA GLY A 76 39.87 50.66 38.45
C GLY A 76 40.23 50.78 36.97
N PRO A 77 41.46 51.25 36.63
CA PRO A 77 41.84 51.61 35.27
C PRO A 77 41.90 50.39 34.35
N THR A 78 41.32 50.55 33.15
CA THR A 78 41.29 49.57 32.07
C THR A 78 42.67 49.41 31.44
N ASP A 79 43.56 48.70 32.12
CA ASP A 79 44.89 48.39 31.61
C ASP A 79 44.87 47.01 30.94
N GLY A 80 44.65 46.97 29.62
CA GLY A 80 44.83 45.81 28.71
C GLY A 80 44.03 44.52 28.98
N SER A 81 43.37 44.40 30.12
CA SER A 81 42.78 43.17 30.65
C SER A 81 41.34 42.96 30.20
N GLY A 82 40.62 44.03 29.85
CA GLY A 82 39.26 43.95 29.32
C GLY A 82 39.21 43.25 27.95
N TYR A 83 40.09 43.62 27.02
CA TYR A 83 40.19 42.97 25.71
C TYR A 83 40.71 41.53 25.80
N ALA A 84 41.65 41.26 26.72
CA ALA A 84 42.12 39.90 26.98
C ALA A 84 41.03 39.02 27.61
N ALA A 85 40.24 39.54 28.56
CA ALA A 85 39.11 38.85 29.14
C ALA A 85 37.99 38.60 28.12
N ILE A 86 37.68 39.57 27.25
CA ILE A 86 36.71 39.42 26.15
C ILE A 86 37.20 38.38 25.12
N ALA A 87 38.49 38.36 24.78
CA ALA A 87 39.06 37.35 23.89
C ALA A 87 39.12 35.95 24.51
N GLN A 88 39.29 35.84 25.83
CA GLN A 88 39.18 34.57 26.55
C GLN A 88 37.72 34.11 26.59
N VAL A 89 36.78 35.01 26.88
CA VAL A 89 35.33 34.74 26.81
C VAL A 89 34.91 34.32 25.40
N ASP A 90 35.42 34.96 24.35
CA ASP A 90 35.19 34.56 22.94
C ASP A 90 35.79 33.19 22.60
N LYS A 91 36.95 32.82 23.17
CA LYS A 91 37.49 31.45 23.08
C LYS A 91 36.64 30.41 23.81
N HIS A 92 35.97 30.80 24.90
CA HIS A 92 35.06 29.91 25.64
C HIS A 92 33.67 29.81 24.97
N HIS A 93 33.25 30.83 24.20
CA HIS A 93 32.02 30.83 23.41
C HIS A 93 32.20 30.34 21.96
N ARG A 94 33.43 30.25 21.45
CA ARG A 94 33.71 29.58 20.18
C ARG A 94 33.34 28.11 20.32
N GLU A 95 32.24 27.72 19.68
CA GLU A 95 31.89 26.31 19.56
C GLU A 95 33.12 25.55 19.07
N PRO A 96 33.55 24.48 19.78
CA PRO A 96 34.67 23.65 19.36
C PRO A 96 34.48 23.24 17.90
N GLU A 97 35.50 23.43 17.06
CA GLU A 97 35.43 23.11 15.62
C GLU A 97 34.97 21.66 15.36
N LYS A 98 35.26 20.74 16.30
CA LYS A 98 34.75 19.36 16.27
C LYS A 98 33.22 19.27 16.32
N ILE A 99 32.55 20.12 17.10
CA ILE A 99 31.09 20.16 17.20
C ILE A 99 30.49 20.76 15.92
N LYS A 100 31.13 21.77 15.32
CA LYS A 100 30.71 22.31 14.02
C LYS A 100 30.77 21.25 12.93
N LEU A 101 31.91 20.56 12.82
CA LEU A 101 32.09 19.45 11.88
C LEU A 101 31.07 18.34 12.12
N TRP A 102 30.79 17.98 13.38
CA TRP A 102 29.76 16.99 13.71
C TRP A 102 28.36 17.43 13.30
N ARG A 103 27.98 18.69 13.53
CA ARG A 103 26.66 19.20 13.10
C ARG A 103 26.53 19.21 11.59
N GLU A 104 27.58 19.60 10.87
CA GLU A 104 27.60 19.56 9.41
C GLU A 104 27.50 18.13 8.88
N GLU A 105 28.22 17.17 9.49
CA GLU A 105 28.14 15.75 9.12
C GLU A 105 26.76 15.15 9.40
N GLN A 106 26.17 15.44 10.57
CA GLN A 106 24.81 14.99 10.91
C GLN A 106 23.77 15.60 9.99
N LYS A 107 23.86 16.91 9.73
CA LYS A 107 22.97 17.60 8.79
C LYS A 107 23.04 16.95 7.41
N LYS A 108 24.25 16.72 6.91
CA LYS A 108 24.45 16.05 5.61
C LYS A 108 23.91 14.62 5.60
N ARG A 109 24.04 13.88 6.70
CA ARG A 109 23.49 12.52 6.83
C ARG A 109 21.96 12.53 6.84
N LEU A 110 21.34 13.50 7.49
CA LEU A 110 19.89 13.68 7.47
C LEU A 110 19.42 14.05 6.07
N GLU A 111 20.04 15.04 5.43
CA GLU A 111 19.73 15.43 4.05
C GLU A 111 19.85 14.26 3.06
N HIS A 112 20.85 13.39 3.24
CA HIS A 112 20.98 12.17 2.43
C HIS A 112 19.81 11.21 2.65
N LYS A 113 19.41 10.96 3.90
CA LYS A 113 18.27 10.09 4.20
C LYS A 113 16.97 10.67 3.67
N ASP A 114 16.76 11.97 3.82
CA ASP A 114 15.57 12.67 3.31
C ASP A 114 15.49 12.56 1.79
N ALA A 115 16.62 12.72 1.08
CA ALA A 115 16.70 12.55 -0.36
C ALA A 115 16.44 11.09 -0.81
N GLU A 116 16.95 10.10 -0.08
CA GLU A 116 16.67 8.69 -0.35
C GLU A 116 15.19 8.35 -0.16
N GLU A 117 14.56 8.89 0.88
CA GLU A 117 13.13 8.72 1.12
C GLU A 117 12.28 9.39 0.04
N GLU A 118 12.63 10.60 -0.37
CA GLU A 118 11.93 11.31 -1.45
C GLU A 118 12.02 10.54 -2.77
N ASN A 119 13.20 10.03 -3.11
CA ASN A 119 13.40 9.21 -4.29
C ASN A 119 12.58 7.91 -4.23
N LYS A 120 12.58 7.20 -3.10
CA LYS A 120 11.74 6.00 -2.92
C LYS A 120 10.24 6.32 -3.09
N LYS A 121 9.77 7.44 -2.54
CA LYS A 121 8.39 7.90 -2.70
C LYS A 121 8.08 8.20 -4.17
N GLU A 122 9.02 8.78 -4.90
CA GLU A 122 8.86 9.04 -6.34
C GLU A 122 8.81 7.75 -7.15
N ILE A 123 9.74 6.82 -6.92
CA ILE A 123 9.75 5.49 -7.57
C ILE A 123 8.43 4.76 -7.31
N TRP A 124 7.91 4.78 -6.09
CA TRP A 124 6.62 4.15 -5.79
C TRP A 124 5.45 4.84 -6.50
N ARG A 125 5.46 6.17 -6.60
CA ARG A 125 4.45 6.92 -7.38
C ARG A 125 4.52 6.56 -8.86
N GLU A 126 5.71 6.49 -9.43
CA GLU A 126 5.90 6.13 -10.84
C GLU A 126 5.49 4.69 -11.11
N THR A 127 5.85 3.77 -10.22
CA THR A 127 5.48 2.34 -10.32
C THR A 127 3.97 2.18 -10.26
N ALA A 128 3.30 2.79 -9.28
CA ALA A 128 1.84 2.75 -9.16
C ALA A 128 1.14 3.36 -10.38
N LYS A 129 1.67 4.47 -10.92
CA LYS A 129 1.16 5.07 -12.14
C LYS A 129 1.30 4.14 -13.35
N LYS A 130 2.47 3.51 -13.50
CA LYS A 130 2.73 2.55 -14.59
C LYS A 130 1.81 1.33 -14.49
N GLU A 131 1.62 0.77 -13.30
CA GLU A 131 0.72 -0.37 -13.09
C GLU A 131 -0.73 -0.02 -13.45
N LEU A 132 -1.17 1.21 -13.13
CA LEU A 132 -2.50 1.68 -13.53
C LEU A 132 -2.63 1.81 -15.05
N GLU A 133 -1.62 2.38 -15.72
CA GLU A 133 -1.58 2.50 -17.17
C GLU A 133 -1.58 1.11 -17.86
N ASP A 134 -0.77 0.18 -17.37
CA ASP A 134 -0.72 -1.20 -17.85
C ASP A 134 -2.06 -1.93 -17.64
N TRP A 135 -2.72 -1.72 -16.51
CA TRP A 135 -4.06 -2.27 -16.26
C TRP A 135 -5.11 -1.72 -17.23
N LEU A 136 -5.13 -0.41 -17.47
CA LEU A 136 -6.05 0.23 -18.41
C LEU A 136 -5.82 -0.27 -19.85
N LYS A 137 -4.56 -0.41 -20.25
CA LYS A 137 -4.19 -0.98 -21.55
C LYS A 137 -4.71 -2.41 -21.69
N ASN A 138 -4.43 -3.26 -20.69
CA ASN A 138 -4.89 -4.65 -20.69
C ASN A 138 -6.42 -4.73 -20.72
N GLN A 139 -7.13 -3.87 -19.98
CA GLN A 139 -8.59 -3.81 -20.02
C GLN A 139 -9.11 -3.44 -21.41
N ALA A 140 -8.53 -2.41 -22.04
CA ALA A 140 -8.91 -1.99 -23.37
C ALA A 140 -8.67 -3.09 -24.41
N GLU A 141 -7.52 -3.78 -24.34
CA GLU A 141 -7.19 -4.92 -25.20
C GLU A 141 -8.16 -6.08 -25.01
N GLN A 142 -8.50 -6.44 -23.76
CA GLN A 142 -9.50 -7.47 -23.49
C GLN A 142 -10.86 -7.11 -24.04
N LEU A 143 -11.30 -5.86 -23.86
CA LEU A 143 -12.59 -5.39 -24.36
C LEU A 143 -12.64 -5.44 -25.90
N ILE A 144 -11.58 -5.03 -26.59
CA ILE A 144 -11.46 -5.14 -28.05
C ILE A 144 -11.53 -6.62 -28.46
N LYS A 145 -10.73 -7.47 -27.82
CA LYS A 145 -10.70 -8.91 -28.11
C LYS A 145 -12.06 -9.57 -27.90
N THR A 146 -12.78 -9.24 -26.83
CA THR A 146 -14.15 -9.75 -26.58
C THR A 146 -15.11 -9.27 -27.68
N LYS A 147 -15.06 -7.99 -28.07
CA LYS A 147 -15.89 -7.47 -29.16
C LYS A 147 -15.60 -8.17 -30.49
N GLU A 148 -14.32 -8.34 -30.83
CA GLU A 148 -13.90 -9.03 -32.05
C GLU A 148 -14.32 -10.50 -32.05
N ASN A 149 -14.15 -11.19 -30.93
CA ASN A 149 -14.61 -12.57 -30.79
C ASN A 149 -16.14 -12.68 -30.93
N ASN A 150 -16.90 -11.77 -30.31
CA ASN A 150 -18.36 -11.76 -30.45
C ASN A 150 -18.78 -11.51 -31.91
N ARG A 151 -18.14 -10.55 -32.60
CA ARG A 151 -18.41 -10.29 -34.02
C ARG A 151 -18.05 -11.49 -34.89
N ALA A 152 -16.89 -12.10 -34.68
CA ALA A 152 -16.47 -13.29 -35.42
C ALA A 152 -17.40 -14.49 -35.16
N GLN A 153 -17.87 -14.67 -33.93
CA GLN A 153 -18.86 -15.70 -33.59
C GLN A 153 -20.22 -15.45 -34.25
N GLU A 154 -20.66 -14.19 -34.33
CA GLU A 154 -21.88 -13.81 -35.02
C GLU A 154 -21.75 -14.07 -36.53
N GLU A 155 -20.67 -13.62 -37.16
CA GLU A 155 -20.37 -13.88 -38.57
C GLU A 155 -20.30 -15.38 -38.88
N ALA A 156 -19.65 -16.17 -38.02
CA ALA A 156 -19.61 -17.62 -38.15
C ALA A 156 -20.98 -18.28 -37.97
N SER A 157 -21.80 -17.79 -37.05
CA SER A 157 -23.17 -18.27 -36.83
C SER A 157 -24.09 -17.94 -38.00
N LEU A 158 -23.96 -16.73 -38.57
CA LEU A 158 -24.66 -16.32 -39.77
C LEU A 158 -24.24 -17.18 -40.97
N LYS A 159 -22.93 -17.42 -41.13
CA LYS A 159 -22.41 -18.29 -42.18
C LYS A 159 -22.92 -19.73 -42.06
N ASP A 160 -22.87 -20.34 -40.86
CA ASP A 160 -23.41 -21.70 -40.65
C ASP A 160 -24.92 -21.77 -40.97
N ARG A 161 -25.65 -20.67 -40.71
CA ARG A 161 -27.08 -20.55 -41.07
C ARG A 161 -27.31 -20.40 -42.57
N GLU A 162 -26.53 -19.57 -43.26
CA GLU A 162 -26.69 -19.25 -44.68
C GLU A 162 -26.10 -20.31 -45.62
N GLU A 163 -25.04 -21.01 -45.19
CA GLU A 163 -24.30 -22.00 -45.97
C GLU A 163 -25.13 -23.29 -46.13
N SER A 164 -26.16 -23.25 -46.98
CA SER A 164 -27.00 -24.41 -47.30
C SER A 164 -26.31 -25.32 -48.33
N ILE A 165 -25.42 -26.17 -47.84
CA ILE A 165 -24.81 -27.23 -48.66
C ILE A 165 -25.83 -28.37 -48.84
N ALA A 166 -26.14 -28.68 -50.10
CA ALA A 166 -27.05 -29.77 -50.44
C ALA A 166 -26.51 -31.11 -49.89
N GLY A 167 -27.34 -31.85 -49.16
CA GLY A 167 -26.99 -33.14 -48.52
C GLY A 167 -26.62 -33.04 -47.04
N GLN A 168 -26.43 -31.84 -46.47
CA GLN A 168 -26.15 -31.63 -45.04
C GLN A 168 -27.37 -31.18 -44.22
N GLU A 169 -28.57 -31.18 -44.79
CA GLU A 169 -29.78 -30.65 -44.15
C GLU A 169 -30.11 -31.42 -42.84
N TRP A 170 -30.00 -32.75 -42.87
CA TRP A 170 -30.23 -33.58 -41.68
C TRP A 170 -29.13 -33.40 -40.62
N GLU A 171 -27.90 -33.15 -41.03
CA GLU A 171 -26.82 -32.85 -40.10
C GLU A 171 -27.08 -31.53 -39.34
N LYS A 172 -27.55 -30.49 -40.04
CA LYS A 172 -27.96 -29.22 -39.42
C LYS A 172 -29.12 -29.39 -38.45
N ILE A 173 -30.18 -30.10 -38.85
CA ILE A 173 -31.32 -30.38 -37.98
C ILE A 173 -30.87 -31.11 -36.71
N CYS A 174 -29.96 -32.08 -36.85
CA CYS A 174 -29.41 -32.78 -35.70
C CYS A 174 -28.54 -31.90 -34.79
N ARG A 175 -27.80 -30.90 -35.31
CA ARG A 175 -27.05 -29.96 -34.45
C ARG A 175 -27.97 -29.07 -33.61
N LEU A 176 -29.16 -28.75 -34.12
CA LEU A 176 -30.17 -27.95 -33.41
C LEU A 176 -30.99 -28.76 -32.40
N CYS A 177 -31.00 -30.09 -32.53
CA CYS A 177 -31.75 -30.98 -31.65
C CYS A 177 -30.89 -31.45 -30.47
N ASP A 178 -31.39 -31.28 -29.24
CA ASP A 178 -30.75 -31.83 -28.06
C ASP A 178 -31.02 -33.35 -27.92
N PHE A 179 -29.99 -34.13 -28.20
CA PHE A 179 -29.98 -35.59 -28.06
C PHE A 179 -29.45 -36.05 -26.70
N ASN A 180 -29.06 -35.15 -25.79
CA ASN A 180 -28.61 -35.55 -24.46
C ASN A 180 -29.81 -36.04 -23.62
N PRO A 181 -29.87 -37.33 -23.26
CA PRO A 181 -30.98 -37.87 -22.49
C PRO A 181 -31.13 -37.22 -21.11
N LYS A 182 -30.05 -36.64 -20.55
CA LYS A 182 -30.04 -35.99 -19.22
C LYS A 182 -30.63 -34.58 -19.21
N HIS A 183 -30.76 -33.92 -20.35
CA HIS A 183 -31.31 -32.55 -20.45
C HIS A 183 -32.74 -32.53 -21.01
N SER A 184 -33.33 -33.71 -21.22
CA SER A 184 -34.66 -33.88 -21.76
C SER A 184 -35.75 -33.51 -20.73
N LYS A 185 -36.13 -32.24 -20.67
CA LYS A 185 -37.29 -31.74 -19.89
C LYS A 185 -38.64 -31.94 -20.60
N ASN A 186 -38.70 -32.84 -21.58
CA ASN A 186 -39.89 -33.06 -22.40
C ASN A 186 -40.93 -33.87 -21.61
N THR A 187 -42.19 -33.42 -21.65
CA THR A 187 -43.34 -34.12 -21.04
C THR A 187 -43.83 -35.30 -21.89
N LYS A 188 -43.38 -35.40 -23.13
CA LYS A 188 -43.75 -36.45 -24.09
C LYS A 188 -42.51 -37.28 -24.46
N ASP A 189 -42.71 -38.56 -24.72
CA ASP A 189 -41.66 -39.43 -25.24
C ASP A 189 -41.30 -39.04 -26.68
N VAL A 190 -40.08 -38.55 -26.85
CA VAL A 190 -39.52 -38.14 -28.15
C VAL A 190 -38.48 -39.14 -28.67
N SER A 191 -38.34 -40.32 -28.06
CA SER A 191 -37.32 -41.32 -28.40
C SER A 191 -37.41 -41.78 -29.85
N ARG A 192 -38.64 -42.03 -30.34
CA ARG A 192 -38.88 -42.40 -31.74
C ARG A 192 -38.47 -41.28 -32.71
N MET A 193 -38.82 -40.03 -32.41
CA MET A 193 -38.46 -38.88 -33.23
C MET A 193 -36.94 -38.70 -33.26
N ARG A 194 -36.27 -38.80 -32.11
CA ARG A 194 -34.80 -38.73 -32.01
C ARG A 194 -34.13 -39.81 -32.85
N SER A 195 -34.63 -41.04 -32.80
CA SER A 195 -34.13 -42.15 -33.60
C SER A 195 -34.26 -41.89 -35.11
N ILE A 196 -35.42 -41.40 -35.56
CA ILE A 196 -35.66 -41.07 -36.97
C ILE A 196 -34.70 -39.97 -37.45
N LEU A 197 -34.51 -38.90 -36.68
CA LEU A 197 -33.61 -37.80 -37.03
C LEU A 197 -32.16 -38.27 -37.17
N LEU A 198 -31.69 -39.10 -36.23
CA LEU A 198 -30.33 -39.67 -36.29
C LEU A 198 -30.14 -40.61 -37.48
N GLN A 199 -31.17 -41.41 -37.82
CA GLN A 199 -31.13 -42.27 -38.99
C GLN A 199 -31.03 -41.44 -40.28
N LEU A 200 -31.80 -40.36 -40.40
CA LEU A 200 -31.77 -39.48 -41.57
C LEU A 200 -30.43 -38.73 -41.71
N LYS A 201 -29.74 -38.47 -40.59
CA LYS A 201 -28.36 -37.95 -40.61
C LYS A 201 -27.36 -38.97 -41.17
N GLN A 202 -27.49 -40.25 -40.81
CA GLN A 202 -26.56 -41.32 -41.23
C GLN A 202 -26.86 -41.84 -42.64
N THR A 203 -28.13 -41.88 -43.02
CA THR A 203 -28.61 -42.41 -44.29
C THR A 203 -29.62 -41.41 -44.86
N PRO A 204 -29.15 -40.36 -45.54
CA PRO A 204 -30.03 -39.39 -46.16
C PRO A 204 -30.88 -40.05 -47.24
N LEU A 205 -32.10 -39.56 -47.41
CA LEU A 205 -33.02 -40.05 -48.43
C LEU A 205 -32.40 -39.83 -49.81
N VAL A 206 -32.26 -40.91 -50.58
CA VAL A 206 -31.88 -40.83 -51.99
C VAL A 206 -33.01 -40.10 -52.73
N ARG A 207 -32.70 -38.96 -53.36
CA ARG A 207 -33.65 -38.23 -54.21
C ARG A 207 -33.75 -38.87 -55.59
#